data_AF-A0A2E2CSM7-F1
#
_entry.id   AF-A0A2E2CSM7-F1
#
_cell.length_a   1.000
_cell.length_b   1.000
_cell.length_c   1.000
_cell.angle_alpha   90.00
_cell.angle_beta   90.00
_cell.angle_gamma   90.00
#
_symmetry.space_group_name_H-M   'P 1'
#
loop_
_entity.id
_entity.type
_entity.pdbx_description
1 polymer ?
#
loop_
_entity_poly.entity_id
_entity_poly.type
_entity_poly.pdbx_seq_one_letter_code
_entity_poly.pdbx_strand_id
1 'polypeptide(L)'
;MVSMQRSSSKYLSLSKNVCWRNKMRRCKMCRAKVTSGGILTPEDKTKVALCSWECFTEYQKSPAAKKMHARMQRADLTERKERLKTMEDHIKTAQRNFNAYIRARDKNKNCVSCGRPLTVKNPKTSKNYGFDCGHYISRSLSGKGSSKYRFHPKCCAGQCKRCNKHSAGNFVEMRKGMIERFGIEHIESIEKDNEERKFTLSELQRISEVFANRARLYNKIFRASKASKENND
;
A
#
# COMPACT_ATOMS: atom_id res chain seq x y z
N MET A 1 48.61 48.47 17.79
CA MET A 1 49.10 48.79 16.43
C MET A 1 49.22 47.49 15.66
N VAL A 2 48.73 47.48 14.40
CA VAL A 2 48.96 46.48 13.34
C VAL A 2 48.26 45.11 13.60
N SER A 3 47.08 44.80 13.07
CA SER A 3 46.56 44.64 11.70
C SER A 3 46.40 43.14 11.34
N MET A 4 45.32 42.84 10.59
CA MET A 4 45.25 41.92 9.44
C MET A 4 45.87 40.50 9.60
N GLN A 5 45.22 39.37 9.28
CA GLN A 5 44.49 39.04 8.06
C GLN A 5 44.08 37.54 8.16
N ARG A 6 42.95 37.20 7.50
CA ARG A 6 42.60 35.94 6.79
C ARG A 6 43.39 34.65 7.10
N SER A 7 42.67 33.53 7.27
CA SER A 7 42.59 32.48 6.22
C SER A 7 41.99 31.15 6.74
N SER A 8 40.91 30.75 6.08
CA SER A 8 40.64 29.41 5.53
C SER A 8 40.76 28.14 6.40
N SER A 9 39.60 27.48 6.55
CA SER A 9 39.36 26.04 6.30
C SER A 9 40.35 25.03 6.91
N LYS A 10 39.99 24.48 8.08
CA LYS A 10 40.61 23.26 8.63
C LYS A 10 39.58 22.35 9.29
N TYR A 11 38.63 21.84 8.52
CA TYR A 11 37.88 20.64 8.89
C TYR A 11 37.61 19.80 7.63
N LEU A 12 38.48 18.82 7.41
CA LEU A 12 38.18 17.41 7.12
C LEU A 12 39.42 16.78 6.47
N SER A 13 40.35 16.40 7.32
CA SER A 13 41.33 15.36 7.00
C SER A 13 40.62 14.01 6.93
N LEU A 14 40.16 13.62 5.75
CA LEU A 14 39.91 12.21 5.42
C LEU A 14 41.07 11.74 4.54
N SER A 15 42.10 11.28 5.24
CA SER A 15 43.31 10.70 4.67
C SER A 15 43.02 9.40 3.93
N LYS A 16 43.50 9.38 2.69
CA LYS A 16 44.37 8.33 2.14
C LYS A 16 43.83 6.89 2.24
N ASN A 17 43.02 6.54 1.24
CA ASN A 17 43.12 5.25 0.54
C ASN A 17 42.74 5.43 -0.93
N VAL A 18 43.48 6.29 -1.63
CA VAL A 18 43.34 6.41 -3.09
C VAL A 18 44.21 5.32 -3.72
N CYS A 19 43.59 4.17 -3.97
CA CYS A 19 44.11 3.17 -4.88
C CYS A 19 44.20 3.80 -6.30
N TRP A 20 45.38 4.34 -6.63
CA TRP A 20 45.75 4.70 -8.00
C TRP A 20 46.22 3.44 -8.73
N ARG A 21 45.29 2.58 -9.15
CA ARG A 21 45.58 1.51 -10.11
C ARG A 21 44.58 1.52 -11.28
N ASN A 22 45.08 2.02 -12.41
CA ASN A 22 44.54 1.99 -13.77
C ASN A 22 43.09 2.46 -13.99
N LYS A 23 42.93 3.79 -14.08
CA LYS A 23 41.68 4.57 -14.17
C LYS A 23 40.93 4.51 -15.52
N MET A 24 41.07 3.47 -16.34
CA MET A 24 40.32 3.37 -17.61
C MET A 24 39.12 2.43 -17.48
N ARG A 25 37.91 2.98 -17.64
CA ARG A 25 36.67 2.19 -17.69
C ARG A 25 36.67 1.34 -18.96
N ARG A 26 36.06 0.14 -18.93
CA ARG A 26 35.89 -0.69 -20.13
C ARG A 26 34.52 -0.46 -20.75
N CYS A 27 34.45 -0.45 -22.07
CA CYS A 27 33.21 -0.36 -22.83
C CYS A 27 32.35 -1.60 -22.52
N LYS A 28 31.06 -1.41 -22.25
CA LYS A 28 30.18 -2.53 -21.91
C LYS A 28 29.91 -3.48 -23.09
N MET A 29 30.00 -2.98 -24.33
CA MET A 29 29.81 -3.77 -25.55
C MET A 29 31.09 -4.45 -26.00
N CYS A 30 32.10 -3.69 -26.44
CA CYS A 30 33.34 -4.25 -27.00
C CYS A 30 34.43 -4.55 -25.97
N ARG A 31 34.26 -4.20 -24.68
CA ARG A 31 35.24 -4.37 -23.59
C ARG A 31 36.58 -3.63 -23.77
N ALA A 32 36.72 -2.82 -24.83
CA ALA A 32 37.87 -1.93 -25.02
C ALA A 32 38.00 -0.91 -23.90
N LYS A 33 39.23 -0.43 -23.64
CA LYS A 33 39.47 0.65 -22.69
C LYS A 33 38.89 1.95 -23.26
N VAL A 34 38.02 2.60 -22.50
CA VAL A 34 37.43 3.89 -22.85
C VAL A 34 38.39 4.97 -22.37
N THR A 35 38.97 5.72 -23.30
CA THR A 35 39.75 6.92 -23.01
C THR A 35 38.82 8.09 -22.67
N SER A 36 39.36 9.20 -22.17
CA SER A 36 38.60 10.37 -21.70
C SER A 36 37.70 11.05 -22.75
N GLY A 37 37.71 10.59 -24.01
CA GLY A 37 36.88 11.08 -25.12
C GLY A 37 35.78 10.13 -25.59
N GLY A 38 35.45 9.07 -24.83
CA GLY A 38 34.32 8.18 -25.17
C GLY A 38 32.96 8.88 -25.04
N ILE A 39 32.00 8.49 -25.90
CA ILE A 39 30.64 9.08 -25.97
C ILE A 39 29.89 9.09 -24.64
N LEU A 40 30.07 8.05 -23.81
CA LEU A 40 29.47 8.02 -22.49
C LEU A 40 30.50 7.48 -21.49
N THR A 41 31.08 8.38 -20.71
CA THR A 41 32.08 8.09 -19.69
C THR A 41 31.69 8.68 -18.33
N PRO A 42 30.61 8.20 -17.69
CA PRO A 42 30.19 8.75 -16.41
C PRO A 42 31.27 8.53 -15.34
N GLU A 43 31.51 9.53 -14.50
CA GLU A 43 32.39 9.43 -13.33
C GLU A 43 31.89 8.35 -12.35
N ASP A 44 30.57 8.24 -12.23
CA ASP A 44 29.90 7.20 -11.47
C ASP A 44 30.11 5.82 -12.11
N LYS A 45 30.87 4.97 -11.41
CA LYS A 45 31.23 3.61 -11.83
C LYS A 45 30.01 2.67 -11.93
N THR A 46 28.87 3.01 -11.33
CA THR A 46 27.64 2.21 -11.41
C THR A 46 26.93 2.35 -12.75
N LYS A 47 27.19 3.45 -13.48
CA LYS A 47 26.62 3.70 -14.81
C LYS A 47 27.39 2.97 -15.90
N VAL A 48 26.86 2.86 -17.10
CA VAL A 48 27.53 2.13 -18.20
C VAL A 48 28.51 3.05 -18.92
N ALA A 49 29.69 2.53 -19.31
CA ALA A 49 30.66 3.26 -20.14
C ALA A 49 30.67 2.70 -21.57
N LEU A 50 30.75 3.58 -22.57
CA LEU A 50 30.70 3.25 -24.00
C LEU A 50 31.71 4.10 -24.78
N CYS A 51 32.44 3.47 -25.71
CA CYS A 51 33.54 4.11 -26.43
C CYS A 51 33.13 4.83 -27.73
N SER A 52 32.13 4.33 -28.47
CA SER A 52 31.74 4.84 -29.78
C SER A 52 30.21 4.86 -29.98
N TRP A 53 29.76 5.52 -31.05
CA TRP A 53 28.34 5.63 -31.39
C TRP A 53 27.74 4.28 -31.78
N GLU A 54 28.52 3.45 -32.48
CA GLU A 54 28.17 2.08 -32.81
C GLU A 54 27.91 1.26 -31.53
N CYS A 55 28.85 1.30 -30.57
CA CYS A 55 28.68 0.64 -29.28
C CYS A 55 27.48 1.18 -28.49
N PHE A 56 27.13 2.47 -28.64
CA PHE A 56 25.95 3.05 -28.01
C PHE A 56 24.64 2.54 -28.62
N THR A 57 24.53 2.54 -29.94
CA THR A 57 23.33 2.06 -30.65
C THR A 57 23.12 0.56 -30.44
N GLU A 58 24.18 -0.23 -30.40
CA GLU A 58 24.10 -1.66 -30.08
C GLU A 58 23.71 -1.89 -28.61
N TYR A 59 24.29 -1.11 -27.69
CA TYR A 59 23.92 -1.18 -26.28
C TYR A 59 22.44 -0.86 -26.06
N GLN A 60 21.88 0.13 -26.75
CA GLN A 60 20.44 0.45 -26.66
C GLN A 60 19.54 -0.72 -27.07
N LYS A 61 19.96 -1.55 -28.03
CA LYS A 61 19.23 -2.76 -28.46
C LYS A 61 19.36 -3.92 -27.48
N SER A 62 20.38 -3.90 -26.61
CA SER A 62 20.67 -4.97 -25.65
C SER A 62 19.54 -5.18 -24.63
N PRO A 63 19.37 -6.41 -24.11
CA PRO A 63 18.38 -6.69 -23.06
C PRO A 63 18.64 -5.91 -21.77
N ALA A 64 19.91 -5.58 -21.48
CA ALA A 64 20.29 -4.80 -20.31
C ALA A 64 19.77 -3.35 -20.39
N ALA A 65 19.93 -2.68 -21.53
CA ALA A 65 19.38 -1.34 -21.75
C ALA A 65 17.85 -1.36 -21.73
N LYS A 66 17.21 -2.31 -22.42
CA LYS A 66 15.75 -2.48 -22.40
C LYS A 66 15.19 -2.62 -20.98
N LYS A 67 15.83 -3.46 -20.14
CA LYS A 67 15.44 -3.63 -18.73
C LYS A 67 15.61 -2.35 -17.92
N MET A 68 16.68 -1.61 -18.14
CA MET A 68 16.92 -0.31 -17.48
C MET A 68 15.86 0.71 -17.88
N HIS A 69 15.59 0.89 -19.18
CA HIS A 69 14.56 1.78 -19.69
C HIS A 69 13.17 1.43 -19.14
N ALA A 70 12.79 0.15 -19.15
CA ALA A 70 11.53 -0.30 -18.59
C ALA A 70 11.43 -0.03 -17.07
N ARG A 71 12.53 -0.16 -16.32
CA ARG A 71 12.57 0.21 -14.90
C ARG A 71 12.37 1.71 -14.70
N MET A 72 13.05 2.54 -15.49
CA MET A 72 12.92 4.01 -15.42
C MET A 72 11.50 4.45 -15.78
N GLN A 73 10.92 3.92 -16.86
CA GLN A 73 9.53 4.19 -17.26
C GLN A 73 8.55 3.78 -16.16
N ARG A 74 8.74 2.62 -15.52
CA ARG A 74 7.90 2.20 -14.40
C ARG A 74 8.02 3.14 -13.20
N ALA A 75 9.24 3.58 -12.86
CA ALA A 75 9.47 4.51 -11.76
C ALA A 75 8.78 5.86 -12.03
N ASP A 76 8.97 6.44 -13.21
CA ASP A 76 8.34 7.69 -13.65
C ASP A 76 6.81 7.56 -13.69
N LEU A 77 6.27 6.45 -14.21
CA LEU A 77 4.82 6.19 -14.18
C LEU A 77 4.28 6.06 -12.75
N THR A 78 5.01 5.44 -11.83
CA THR A 78 4.60 5.37 -10.41
C THR A 78 4.62 6.75 -9.79
N GLU A 79 5.66 7.54 -9.99
CA GLU A 79 5.75 8.91 -9.46
C GLU A 79 4.64 9.80 -10.00
N ARG A 80 4.38 9.75 -11.32
CA ARG A 80 3.26 10.45 -11.96
C ARG A 80 1.92 10.03 -11.35
N LYS A 81 1.71 8.73 -11.14
CA LYS A 81 0.48 8.22 -10.52
C LYS A 81 0.32 8.74 -9.10
N GLU A 82 1.38 8.76 -8.29
CA GLU A 82 1.35 9.30 -6.93
C GLU A 82 1.02 10.79 -6.93
N ARG A 83 1.66 11.58 -7.82
CA ARG A 83 1.41 13.02 -7.96
C ARG A 83 -0.01 13.34 -8.42
N LEU A 84 -0.60 12.49 -9.25
CA LEU A 84 -1.96 12.66 -9.78
C LEU A 84 -3.05 12.00 -8.92
N LYS A 85 -2.72 11.48 -7.73
CA LYS A 85 -3.73 10.89 -6.86
C LYS A 85 -4.73 11.95 -6.42
N THR A 86 -5.99 11.65 -6.68
CA THR A 86 -7.10 12.48 -6.22
C THR A 86 -7.51 12.10 -4.80
N MET A 87 -8.29 12.96 -4.14
CA MET A 87 -8.93 12.62 -2.86
C MET A 87 -9.73 11.31 -2.93
N GLU A 88 -10.40 11.06 -4.06
CA GLU A 88 -11.14 9.81 -4.26
C GLU A 88 -10.23 8.58 -4.27
N ASP A 89 -9.02 8.70 -4.80
CA ASP A 89 -8.05 7.59 -4.83
C ASP A 89 -7.52 7.28 -3.43
N HIS A 90 -7.32 8.32 -2.61
CA HIS A 90 -7.02 8.13 -1.18
C HIS A 90 -8.18 7.45 -0.45
N ILE A 91 -9.43 7.86 -0.68
CA ILE A 91 -10.62 7.20 -0.11
C ILE A 91 -10.70 5.74 -0.55
N LYS A 92 -10.49 5.44 -1.84
CA LYS A 92 -10.50 4.06 -2.38
C LYS A 92 -9.40 3.21 -1.74
N THR A 93 -8.22 3.76 -1.56
CA THR A 93 -7.07 3.08 -0.94
C THR A 93 -7.35 2.78 0.53
N ALA A 94 -7.81 3.78 1.29
CA ALA A 94 -8.23 3.61 2.68
C ALA A 94 -9.35 2.57 2.82
N GLN A 95 -10.36 2.61 1.96
CA GLN A 95 -11.46 1.65 1.94
C GLN A 95 -10.97 0.23 1.67
N ARG A 96 -10.04 0.04 0.73
CA ARG A 96 -9.48 -1.27 0.41
C ARG A 96 -8.79 -1.87 1.64
N ASN A 97 -7.96 -1.08 2.32
CA ASN A 97 -7.22 -1.52 3.50
C ASN A 97 -8.14 -1.76 4.71
N PHE A 98 -9.11 -0.87 4.94
CA PHE A 98 -10.14 -1.06 5.96
C PHE A 98 -10.96 -2.33 5.73
N ASN A 99 -11.44 -2.56 4.49
CA ASN A 99 -12.20 -3.76 4.15
C ASN A 99 -11.35 -5.04 4.29
N ALA A 100 -10.05 -4.98 3.98
CA ALA A 100 -9.14 -6.09 4.22
C ALA A 100 -9.02 -6.42 5.72
N TYR A 101 -8.92 -5.40 6.57
CA TYR A 101 -8.92 -5.58 8.03
C TYR A 101 -10.23 -6.20 8.55
N ILE A 102 -11.40 -5.69 8.16
CA ILE A 102 -12.69 -6.25 8.61
C ILE A 102 -12.83 -7.72 8.19
N ARG A 103 -12.40 -8.07 6.97
CA ARG A 103 -12.36 -9.47 6.52
C ARG A 103 -11.39 -10.33 7.32
N ALA A 104 -10.24 -9.79 7.73
CA ALA A 104 -9.32 -10.52 8.60
C ALA A 104 -9.89 -10.71 10.02
N ARG A 105 -10.53 -9.66 10.57
CA ARG A 105 -11.15 -9.66 11.91
C ARG A 105 -12.32 -10.63 12.02
N ASP A 106 -13.18 -10.66 11.01
CA ASP A 106 -14.40 -11.46 11.02
C ASP A 106 -14.26 -12.80 10.28
N LYS A 107 -13.03 -13.16 9.91
CA LYS A 107 -12.71 -14.48 9.38
C LYS A 107 -13.16 -15.55 10.40
N ASN A 108 -13.87 -16.57 9.91
CA ASN A 108 -14.44 -17.67 10.69
C ASN A 108 -15.59 -17.27 11.64
N LYS A 109 -16.15 -16.06 11.51
CA LYS A 109 -17.41 -15.71 12.16
C LYS A 109 -18.60 -16.02 11.26
N ASN A 110 -19.79 -15.88 11.82
CA ASN A 110 -21.03 -15.98 11.08
C ASN A 110 -21.39 -14.63 10.45
N CYS A 111 -22.26 -14.63 9.45
CA CYS A 111 -22.81 -13.44 8.84
C CYS A 111 -23.58 -12.65 9.89
N VAL A 112 -23.30 -11.35 9.99
CA VAL A 112 -23.99 -10.48 10.96
C VAL A 112 -25.51 -10.45 10.76
N SER A 113 -26.01 -10.61 9.53
CA SER A 113 -27.45 -10.50 9.26
C SER A 113 -28.19 -11.83 9.17
N CYS A 114 -27.54 -12.94 8.84
CA CYS A 114 -28.27 -14.21 8.64
C CYS A 114 -27.71 -15.38 9.42
N GLY A 115 -26.70 -15.16 10.27
CA GLY A 115 -26.11 -16.21 11.10
C GLY A 115 -25.37 -17.32 10.34
N ARG A 116 -25.36 -17.33 9.00
CA ARG A 116 -24.63 -18.36 8.24
C ARG A 116 -23.11 -18.19 8.37
N PRO A 117 -22.33 -19.26 8.53
CA PRO A 117 -20.87 -19.17 8.59
C PRO A 117 -20.28 -18.45 7.36
N LEU A 118 -19.32 -17.54 7.57
CA LEU A 118 -18.67 -16.80 6.48
C LEU A 118 -17.58 -17.60 5.75
N THR A 119 -17.36 -18.84 6.19
CA THR A 119 -16.43 -19.82 5.61
C THR A 119 -17.07 -20.70 4.53
N VAL A 120 -18.37 -20.55 4.27
CA VAL A 120 -19.09 -21.40 3.31
C VAL A 120 -18.46 -21.30 1.92
N LYS A 121 -17.98 -22.45 1.43
CA LYS A 121 -17.43 -22.63 0.08
C LYS A 121 -18.56 -22.63 -0.95
N ASN A 122 -18.27 -22.10 -2.12
CA ASN A 122 -19.16 -22.20 -3.27
C ASN A 122 -19.14 -23.65 -3.77
N PRO A 123 -20.29 -24.36 -3.76
CA PRO A 123 -20.37 -25.75 -4.19
C PRO A 123 -19.91 -25.95 -5.64
N LYS A 124 -20.07 -24.95 -6.50
CA LYS A 124 -19.73 -25.03 -7.93
C LYS A 124 -18.26 -24.74 -8.27
N THR A 125 -17.51 -24.11 -7.35
CA THR A 125 -16.14 -23.65 -7.66
C THR A 125 -15.12 -24.01 -6.59
N SER A 126 -15.54 -24.66 -5.49
CA SER A 126 -14.72 -24.99 -4.31
C SER A 126 -13.99 -23.79 -3.66
N LYS A 127 -14.20 -22.57 -4.16
CA LYS A 127 -13.68 -21.32 -3.62
C LYS A 127 -14.64 -20.81 -2.54
N ASN A 128 -14.12 -20.20 -1.49
CA ASN A 128 -14.95 -19.48 -0.53
C ASN A 128 -15.84 -18.49 -1.31
N TYR A 129 -17.15 -18.44 -1.05
CA TYR A 129 -18.01 -17.41 -1.65
C TYR A 129 -17.44 -16.01 -1.40
N GLY A 130 -16.63 -15.87 -0.34
CA GLY A 130 -16.07 -14.63 0.12
C GLY A 130 -17.19 -13.82 0.77
N PHE A 131 -16.86 -13.17 1.87
CA PHE A 131 -17.77 -12.24 2.50
C PHE A 131 -17.26 -10.82 2.33
N ASP A 132 -18.17 -9.87 2.42
CA ASP A 132 -17.90 -8.46 2.27
C ASP A 132 -17.85 -7.78 3.65
N CYS A 133 -17.27 -6.58 3.67
CA CYS A 133 -17.41 -5.65 4.78
C CYS A 133 -18.77 -4.96 4.61
N GLY A 134 -19.79 -5.42 5.35
CA GLY A 134 -21.09 -4.76 5.42
C GLY A 134 -20.98 -3.52 6.29
N HIS A 135 -21.52 -2.39 5.81
CA HIS A 135 -21.58 -1.11 6.52
C HIS A 135 -22.97 -0.95 7.13
N TYR A 136 -23.07 -0.73 8.44
CA TYR A 136 -24.36 -0.55 9.11
C TYR A 136 -25.02 0.76 8.70
N ILE A 137 -24.26 1.85 8.82
CA ILE A 137 -24.64 3.15 8.28
C ILE A 137 -24.11 3.27 6.86
N SER A 138 -24.98 3.72 5.95
CA SER A 138 -24.61 3.94 4.56
C SER A 138 -23.34 4.79 4.47
N ARG A 139 -22.46 4.39 3.54
CA ARG A 139 -21.23 5.11 3.22
C ARG A 139 -21.49 6.49 2.58
N SER A 140 -22.74 6.74 2.17
CA SER A 140 -23.20 7.91 1.42
C SER A 140 -24.49 8.42 2.05
N LEU A 141 -24.39 9.29 3.05
CA LEU A 141 -25.53 10.04 3.57
C LEU A 141 -25.46 11.54 3.23
N SER A 142 -24.31 12.06 2.76
CA SER A 142 -24.19 13.43 2.24
C SER A 142 -22.92 13.65 1.37
N GLY A 143 -22.64 12.72 0.44
CA GLY A 143 -21.55 12.84 -0.53
C GLY A 143 -20.45 11.78 -0.42
N LYS A 144 -19.50 11.81 -1.37
CA LYS A 144 -18.41 10.82 -1.49
C LYS A 144 -17.43 10.94 -0.31
N GLY A 145 -17.64 10.15 0.74
CA GLY A 145 -16.73 10.05 1.90
C GLY A 145 -17.15 10.82 3.14
N SER A 146 -18.36 11.39 3.18
CA SER A 146 -18.82 12.27 4.27
C SER A 146 -19.40 11.54 5.50
N SER A 147 -19.48 10.21 5.47
CA SER A 147 -19.95 9.45 6.65
C SER A 147 -18.80 9.32 7.66
N LYS A 148 -18.92 9.98 8.81
CA LYS A 148 -17.97 9.86 9.93
C LYS A 148 -17.71 8.41 10.35
N TYR A 149 -18.70 7.54 10.18
CA TYR A 149 -18.64 6.13 10.52
C TYR A 149 -18.06 5.22 9.43
N ARG A 150 -17.69 5.77 8.26
CA ARG A 150 -17.21 5.00 7.10
C ARG A 150 -16.05 4.06 7.41
N PHE A 151 -15.11 4.52 8.24
CA PHE A 151 -13.92 3.77 8.65
C PHE A 151 -13.96 3.37 10.13
N HIS A 152 -15.16 3.36 10.74
CA HIS A 152 -15.34 2.96 12.13
C HIS A 152 -15.51 1.43 12.23
N PRO A 153 -14.59 0.68 12.87
CA PRO A 153 -14.64 -0.77 12.88
C PRO A 153 -15.91 -1.37 13.50
N LYS A 154 -16.51 -0.73 14.51
CA LYS A 154 -17.75 -1.20 15.14
C LYS A 154 -19.02 -0.72 14.41
N CYS A 155 -18.89 -0.04 13.27
CA CYS A 155 -20.01 0.25 12.36
C CYS A 155 -19.99 -0.72 11.15
N CYS A 156 -19.06 -1.67 11.13
CA CYS A 156 -18.88 -2.60 10.03
C CYS A 156 -18.74 -4.03 10.56
N ALA A 157 -19.26 -5.00 9.81
CA ALA A 157 -19.14 -6.41 10.14
C ALA A 157 -19.10 -7.29 8.90
N GLY A 158 -18.54 -8.49 9.05
CA GLY A 158 -18.56 -9.51 8.01
C GLY A 158 -19.99 -9.90 7.63
N GLN A 159 -20.32 -9.71 6.36
CA GLN A 159 -21.64 -9.98 5.82
C GLN A 159 -21.54 -10.81 4.54
N CYS A 160 -22.38 -11.84 4.40
CA CYS A 160 -22.38 -12.65 3.18
C CYS A 160 -22.84 -11.82 1.98
N LYS A 161 -22.37 -12.17 0.78
CA LYS A 161 -22.69 -11.44 -0.46
C LYS A 161 -24.20 -11.33 -0.71
N ARG A 162 -24.98 -12.34 -0.33
CA ARG A 162 -26.45 -12.32 -0.43
C ARG A 162 -27.05 -11.17 0.38
N CYS A 163 -26.76 -11.13 1.68
CA CYS A 163 -27.31 -10.09 2.55
C CYS A 163 -26.78 -8.70 2.19
N ASN A 164 -25.49 -8.58 1.89
CA ASN A 164 -24.89 -7.28 1.59
C ASN A 164 -25.33 -6.72 0.23
N LYS A 165 -25.21 -7.50 -0.85
CA LYS A 165 -25.43 -7.00 -2.22
C LYS A 165 -26.85 -7.22 -2.74
N HIS A 166 -27.47 -8.35 -2.43
CA HIS A 166 -28.75 -8.74 -3.02
C HIS A 166 -29.96 -8.38 -2.14
N SER A 167 -29.75 -8.02 -0.87
CA SER A 167 -30.80 -7.64 0.07
C SER A 167 -30.62 -6.21 0.62
N ALA A 168 -29.94 -5.33 -0.14
CA ALA A 168 -29.68 -3.95 0.24
C ALA A 168 -29.09 -3.79 1.66
N GLY A 169 -28.13 -4.64 2.03
CA GLY A 169 -27.52 -4.64 3.36
C GLY A 169 -28.35 -5.34 4.46
N ASN A 170 -29.57 -5.80 4.17
CA ASN A 170 -30.48 -6.46 5.11
C ASN A 170 -30.53 -5.76 6.48
N PHE A 171 -30.88 -4.46 6.45
CA PHE A 171 -30.65 -3.51 7.54
C PHE A 171 -31.24 -3.96 8.88
N VAL A 172 -32.49 -4.43 8.91
CA VAL A 172 -33.17 -4.87 10.15
C VAL A 172 -32.39 -6.00 10.83
N GLU A 173 -32.02 -7.02 10.07
CA GLU A 173 -31.27 -8.15 10.62
C GLU A 173 -29.82 -7.78 10.91
N MET A 174 -29.23 -6.89 10.11
CA MET A 174 -27.91 -6.34 10.41
C MET A 174 -27.92 -5.60 11.74
N ARG A 175 -28.94 -4.79 12.05
CA ARG A 175 -29.10 -4.11 13.34
C ARG A 175 -29.09 -5.11 14.50
N LYS A 176 -29.91 -6.17 14.42
CA LYS A 176 -29.97 -7.23 15.44
C LYS A 176 -28.59 -7.85 15.71
N GLY A 177 -27.88 -8.27 14.66
CA GLY A 177 -26.55 -8.87 14.83
C GLY A 177 -25.46 -7.86 15.23
N MET A 178 -25.64 -6.58 14.93
CA MET A 178 -24.73 -5.53 15.40
C MET A 178 -24.93 -5.23 16.89
N ILE A 179 -26.17 -5.24 17.38
CA ILE A 179 -26.50 -5.16 18.81
C ILE A 179 -25.89 -6.33 19.57
N GLU A 180 -26.04 -7.56 19.05
CA GLU A 180 -25.45 -8.76 19.65
C GLU A 180 -23.91 -8.66 19.77
N ARG A 181 -23.24 -8.06 18.78
CA ARG A 181 -21.77 -7.99 18.73
C ARG A 181 -21.16 -6.83 19.50
N PHE A 182 -21.84 -5.68 19.54
CA PHE A 182 -21.27 -4.42 19.99
C PHE A 182 -22.06 -3.74 21.10
N GLY A 183 -23.23 -4.28 21.47
CA GLY A 183 -24.12 -3.74 22.48
C GLY A 183 -25.15 -2.76 21.91
N ILE A 184 -26.31 -2.69 22.56
CA ILE A 184 -27.41 -1.82 22.14
C ILE A 184 -27.06 -0.34 22.28
N GLU A 185 -26.41 0.05 23.38
CA GLU A 185 -26.01 1.44 23.67
C GLU A 185 -25.15 2.03 22.54
N HIS A 186 -24.19 1.24 22.03
CA HIS A 186 -23.32 1.65 20.93
C HIS A 186 -24.06 1.81 19.60
N ILE A 187 -25.09 1.00 19.36
CA ILE A 187 -25.89 1.10 18.13
C ILE A 187 -26.84 2.30 18.21
N GLU A 188 -27.50 2.49 19.34
CA GLU A 188 -28.35 3.66 19.56
C GLU A 188 -27.56 4.97 19.51
N SER A 189 -26.33 5.01 20.04
CA SER A 189 -25.51 6.21 19.95
C SER A 189 -25.19 6.57 18.50
N ILE A 190 -24.92 5.57 17.65
CA ILE A 190 -24.69 5.79 16.21
C ILE A 190 -25.96 6.28 15.51
N GLU A 191 -27.12 5.74 15.87
CA GLU A 191 -28.41 6.08 15.27
C GLU A 191 -28.89 7.49 15.65
N LYS A 192 -28.57 7.94 16.87
CA LYS A 192 -28.92 9.28 17.37
C LYS A 192 -27.98 10.36 16.84
N ASP A 193 -26.79 9.99 16.36
CA ASP A 193 -25.73 10.92 16.03
C ASP A 193 -25.76 11.39 14.57
N ASN A 194 -26.31 12.59 14.35
CA ASN A 194 -26.53 13.19 13.03
C ASN A 194 -25.43 14.16 12.58
N GLU A 195 -24.32 14.29 13.32
CA GLU A 195 -23.24 15.21 12.93
C GLU A 195 -22.55 14.80 11.62
N GLU A 196 -22.24 15.80 10.78
CA GLU A 196 -21.47 15.59 9.56
C GLU A 196 -19.96 15.71 9.82
N ARG A 197 -19.17 14.84 9.18
CA ARG A 197 -17.70 14.91 9.26
C ARG A 197 -17.08 14.52 7.93
N LYS A 198 -16.17 15.37 7.44
CA LYS A 198 -15.36 15.08 6.25
C LYS A 198 -13.96 14.62 6.67
N PHE A 199 -13.41 13.65 5.94
CA PHE A 199 -12.03 13.21 6.15
C PHE A 199 -11.05 14.11 5.40
N THR A 200 -9.96 14.47 6.06
CA THR A 200 -8.84 15.16 5.40
C THR A 200 -7.94 14.17 4.66
N LEU A 201 -7.09 14.66 3.76
CA LEU A 201 -6.15 13.80 3.01
C LEU A 201 -5.19 13.06 3.96
N SER A 202 -4.65 13.76 4.96
CA SER A 202 -3.75 13.17 5.96
C SER A 202 -4.43 12.07 6.79
N GLU A 203 -5.70 12.28 7.16
CA GLU A 203 -6.49 11.25 7.84
C GLU A 203 -6.67 10.00 6.99
N LEU A 204 -6.98 10.15 5.70
CA LEU A 204 -7.16 9.01 4.80
C LEU A 204 -5.87 8.21 4.60
N GLN A 205 -4.72 8.89 4.52
CA GLN A 205 -3.41 8.24 4.48
C GLN A 205 -3.15 7.45 5.78
N ARG A 206 -3.37 8.09 6.95
CA ARG A 206 -3.22 7.44 8.25
C ARG A 206 -4.15 6.23 8.41
N ILE A 207 -5.42 6.37 8.03
CA ILE A 207 -6.41 5.28 8.03
C ILE A 207 -5.92 4.12 7.16
N SER A 208 -5.46 4.43 5.94
CA SER A 208 -4.92 3.44 5.01
C SER A 208 -3.76 2.64 5.64
N GLU A 209 -2.79 3.32 6.25
CA GLU A 209 -1.63 2.69 6.90
C GLU A 209 -2.02 1.85 8.11
N VAL A 210 -2.83 2.42 9.01
CA VAL A 210 -3.28 1.76 10.23
C VAL A 210 -4.01 0.47 9.88
N PHE A 211 -4.98 0.50 8.96
CA PHE A 211 -5.75 -0.69 8.64
C PHE A 211 -4.99 -1.70 7.79
N ALA A 212 -4.02 -1.27 6.95
CA ALA A 212 -3.11 -2.19 6.30
C ALA A 212 -2.27 -2.97 7.33
N ASN A 213 -1.73 -2.28 8.33
CA ASN A 213 -0.97 -2.88 9.42
C ASN A 213 -1.83 -3.81 10.29
N ARG A 214 -3.04 -3.39 10.66
CA ARG A 214 -3.98 -4.23 11.42
C ARG A 214 -4.38 -5.48 10.64
N ALA A 215 -4.67 -5.37 9.34
CA ALA A 215 -5.00 -6.53 8.52
C ALA A 215 -3.84 -7.55 8.49
N ARG A 216 -2.60 -7.07 8.32
CA ARG A 216 -1.40 -7.91 8.37
C ARG A 216 -1.22 -8.57 9.74
N LEU A 217 -1.38 -7.80 10.82
CA LEU A 217 -1.26 -8.29 12.19
C LEU A 217 -2.28 -9.39 12.51
N TYR A 218 -3.55 -9.17 12.14
CA TYR A 218 -4.62 -10.16 12.33
C TYR A 218 -4.33 -11.47 11.61
N ASN A 219 -3.89 -11.40 10.36
CA ASN A 219 -3.55 -12.59 9.59
C ASN A 219 -2.32 -13.31 10.15
N LYS A 220 -1.28 -12.56 10.55
CA LYS A 220 -0.01 -13.15 11.00
C LYS A 220 -0.07 -13.71 12.42
N ILE A 221 -0.54 -12.93 13.39
CA ILE A 221 -0.44 -13.29 14.81
C ILE A 221 -1.70 -14.01 15.26
N PHE A 222 -2.84 -13.33 15.17
CA PHE A 222 -4.08 -13.82 15.78
C PHE A 222 -4.70 -15.03 15.08
N ARG A 223 -4.35 -15.29 13.81
CA ARG A 223 -4.90 -16.42 13.03
C ARG A 223 -3.91 -17.55 12.85
N ALA A 224 -2.60 -17.30 12.72
CA ALA A 224 -1.61 -18.38 12.74
C ALA A 224 -1.61 -19.10 14.10
N SER A 225 -1.72 -18.35 15.21
CA SER A 225 -1.79 -18.91 16.56
C SER A 225 -3.07 -19.71 16.85
N LYS A 226 -4.15 -19.46 16.09
CA LYS A 226 -5.42 -20.18 16.26
C LYS A 226 -5.43 -21.47 15.46
N ALA A 227 -4.93 -21.44 14.22
CA ALA A 227 -4.79 -22.64 13.39
C ALA A 227 -3.79 -23.66 13.98
N SER A 228 -2.76 -23.22 14.70
CA SER A 228 -1.84 -24.13 15.40
C SER A 228 -2.46 -24.80 16.62
N LYS A 229 -3.50 -24.23 17.23
CA LYS A 229 -4.22 -24.85 18.36
C LYS A 229 -5.24 -25.88 17.87
N GLU A 230 -6.02 -25.55 16.83
CA GLU A 230 -7.02 -26.45 16.24
C GLU A 230 -6.45 -27.71 15.56
N ASN A 231 -5.12 -27.81 15.37
CA ASN A 231 -4.45 -29.01 14.80
C ASN A 231 -3.71 -29.86 15.86
N ASN A 232 -3.68 -29.41 17.12
CA ASN A 232 -3.02 -30.12 18.23
C ASN A 232 -4.03 -30.69 19.25
N ASP A 233 -5.33 -30.49 19.00
CA ASP A 233 -6.46 -31.12 19.70
C ASP A 233 -7.14 -32.09 18.71
#